data_AF-A0A7S4W4K3-F1
#
_entry.id   AF-A0A7S4W4K3-F1
#
_cell.length_a   1.000
_cell.length_b   1.000
_cell.length_c   1.000
_cell.angle_alpha   90.00
_cell.angle_beta   90.00
_cell.angle_gamma   90.00
#
_symmetry.space_group_name_H-M   'P 1'
#
loop_
_entity.id
_entity.type
_entity.pdbx_description
1 polymer ?
#
loop_
_entity_poly.entity_id
_entity_poly.type
_entity_poly.pdbx_seq_one_letter_code
_entity_poly.pdbx_strand_id
1 'polypeptide(L)'
;CNDLGLPDRGAESCISSCDLRVLCSVSEPCPGGSSDASGRPQFCNFDSGEEEGGFCEPCVDHPGACSSLGLQDAGTQNCADVCAIPKDCSDSDPCNTEYGEYFCNYDYGDEGGFCEYCGGLQFIDDCNDLGLPDRGAESCISSCDLRVLCSVSEPCPEGTYCDHAFGDTGYCEGCGDHVHECSNLDQPLAVDDCARSCNLDCFDTFSSEFTVSGTYFLSEGFDGSPP
;
A
#
# COMPACT_ATOMS: atom_id res chain seq x y z
N CYS A 1 11.53 21.40 18.93
CA CYS A 1 10.32 22.24 18.83
C CYS A 1 9.34 22.02 19.97
N ASN A 2 9.13 20.78 20.44
CA ASN A 2 8.24 20.50 21.58
C ASN A 2 8.65 21.23 22.87
N ASP A 3 9.96 21.37 23.12
CA ASP A 3 10.47 22.08 24.31
C ASP A 3 10.33 23.62 24.25
N LEU A 4 9.86 24.17 23.13
CA LEU A 4 9.61 25.60 22.99
C LEU A 4 8.23 26.01 23.53
N GLY A 5 7.42 25.06 24.02
CA GLY A 5 6.07 25.33 24.50
C GLY A 5 5.10 25.74 23.38
N LEU A 6 5.35 25.29 22.15
CA LEU A 6 4.46 25.54 21.02
C LEU A 6 3.19 24.67 21.15
N PRO A 7 2.01 25.17 20.73
CA PRO A 7 0.82 24.34 20.54
C PRO A 7 1.10 23.24 19.51
N ASP A 8 0.39 22.10 19.56
CA ASP A 8 0.65 20.91 18.72
C ASP A 8 0.86 21.25 17.23
N ARG A 9 -0.05 22.03 16.62
CA ARG A 9 0.09 22.49 15.22
C ARG A 9 1.32 23.39 14.97
N GLY A 10 1.70 24.18 15.97
CA GLY A 10 2.89 25.03 15.92
C GLY A 10 4.17 24.20 16.06
N ALA A 11 4.15 23.15 16.87
CA ALA A 11 5.25 22.20 16.97
C ALA A 11 5.41 21.40 15.67
N GLU A 12 4.31 20.93 15.07
CA GLU A 12 4.29 20.26 13.75
C GLU A 12 4.85 21.18 12.64
N SER A 13 4.40 22.44 12.57
CA SER A 13 4.96 23.41 11.62
C SER A 13 6.43 23.73 11.88
N CYS A 14 6.86 23.76 13.15
CA CYS A 14 8.26 23.98 13.51
C CYS A 14 9.12 22.77 13.13
N ILE A 15 8.61 21.55 13.30
CA ILE A 15 9.24 20.30 12.85
C ILE A 15 9.30 20.24 11.31
N SER A 16 8.29 20.76 10.61
CA SER A 16 8.29 20.77 9.14
C SER A 16 9.10 21.90 8.52
N SER A 17 9.26 23.03 9.24
CA SER A 17 9.95 24.24 8.75
C SER A 17 11.40 24.34 9.18
N CYS A 18 11.75 23.74 10.32
CA CYS A 18 13.14 23.53 10.69
C CYS A 18 13.52 22.14 10.21
N ASP A 19 14.64 21.99 9.49
CA ASP A 19 15.23 20.69 9.13
C ASP A 19 15.74 20.01 10.41
N LEU A 20 14.80 19.61 11.28
CA LEU A 20 15.05 18.95 12.55
C LEU A 20 15.33 17.50 12.24
N ARG A 21 16.54 17.29 11.76
CA ARG A 21 17.10 15.96 11.63
C ARG A 21 17.08 15.28 13.00
N VAL A 22 16.51 14.08 13.03
CA VAL A 22 16.45 13.27 14.25
C VAL A 22 17.87 12.88 14.61
N LEU A 23 18.30 13.19 15.83
CA LEU A 23 19.61 12.78 16.31
C LEU A 23 19.63 11.27 16.59
N CYS A 24 20.74 10.63 16.31
CA CYS A 24 20.95 9.21 16.54
C CYS A 24 22.36 8.93 17.06
N SER A 25 22.53 7.80 17.74
CA SER A 25 23.81 7.29 18.22
C SER A 25 23.80 5.76 18.26
N VAL A 26 24.92 5.14 18.62
CA VAL A 26 25.00 3.68 18.80
C VAL A 26 24.03 3.20 19.89
N SER A 27 23.83 3.99 20.95
CA SER A 27 22.91 3.66 22.07
C SER A 27 21.47 4.08 21.84
N GLU A 28 21.26 5.07 20.97
CA GLU A 28 19.94 5.58 20.59
C GLU A 28 19.84 5.53 19.07
N PRO A 29 19.59 4.34 18.49
CA PRO A 29 19.45 4.20 17.05
C PRO A 29 18.27 5.04 16.56
N CYS A 30 18.26 5.32 15.25
CA CYS A 30 17.09 5.93 14.62
C CYS A 30 15.84 5.14 15.02
N PRO A 31 14.79 5.81 15.52
CA PRO A 31 13.65 5.16 16.15
C PRO A 31 13.09 4.06 15.24
N GLY A 32 13.36 2.81 15.64
CA GLY A 32 13.35 1.64 14.78
C GLY A 32 12.04 1.39 14.05
N GLY A 33 12.10 1.35 12.72
CA GLY A 33 10.99 0.96 11.84
C GLY A 33 10.05 2.10 11.45
N SER A 34 10.31 3.33 11.91
CA SER A 34 9.58 4.49 11.42
C SER A 34 10.22 4.91 10.10
N SER A 35 9.69 4.33 9.04
CA SER A 35 9.31 5.07 7.86
C SER A 35 9.48 6.59 8.00
N ASP A 36 10.19 7.23 7.10
CA ASP A 36 9.96 8.65 6.85
C ASP A 36 8.45 8.89 6.57
N ALA A 37 8.05 10.14 6.31
CA ALA A 37 6.66 10.41 5.94
C ALA A 37 6.17 9.59 4.71
N SER A 38 7.08 8.93 4.01
CA SER A 38 6.87 8.11 2.82
C SER A 38 7.04 6.60 3.05
N GLY A 39 7.19 6.10 4.27
CA GLY A 39 7.31 4.65 4.49
C GLY A 39 8.73 4.12 4.64
N ARG A 40 9.77 4.93 4.38
CA ARG A 40 11.12 4.39 4.16
C ARG A 40 11.94 4.20 5.45
N PRO A 41 12.65 3.07 5.61
CA PRO A 41 13.56 2.88 6.74
C PRO A 41 14.59 4.02 6.79
N GLN A 42 15.07 4.33 7.99
CA GLN A 42 16.05 5.39 8.22
C GLN A 42 17.28 4.83 8.92
N PHE A 43 18.46 5.22 8.47
CA PHE A 43 19.74 4.85 9.06
C PHE A 43 20.38 6.05 9.76
N CYS A 44 21.31 5.79 10.68
CA CYS A 44 22.10 6.83 11.33
C CYS A 44 23.34 7.13 10.49
N ASN A 45 23.50 8.38 10.03
CA ASN A 45 24.60 8.75 9.12
C ASN A 45 25.98 8.88 9.81
N PHE A 46 26.00 9.00 11.15
CA PHE A 46 27.22 9.17 11.97
C PHE A 46 28.20 10.23 11.44
N ASP A 47 27.69 11.34 10.89
CA ASP A 47 28.56 12.41 10.34
C ASP A 47 29.49 13.05 11.38
N SER A 48 29.12 13.00 12.67
CA SER A 48 29.94 13.49 13.78
C SER A 48 30.82 12.39 14.41
N GLY A 49 30.76 11.15 13.90
CA GLY A 49 31.46 9.98 14.43
C GLY A 49 30.60 9.14 15.37
N GLU A 50 31.02 7.89 15.62
CA GLU A 50 30.23 6.89 16.38
C GLU A 50 29.88 7.33 17.82
N GLU A 51 30.80 8.04 18.49
CA GLU A 51 30.62 8.47 19.88
C GLU A 51 29.78 9.75 20.02
N GLU A 52 29.83 10.65 19.03
CA GLU A 52 29.05 11.89 19.03
C GLU A 52 27.67 11.70 18.37
N GLY A 53 27.53 10.64 17.58
CA GLY A 53 26.32 10.28 16.87
C GLY A 53 26.22 10.93 15.50
N GLY A 54 24.98 11.05 15.01
CA GLY A 54 24.69 11.65 13.73
C GLY A 54 23.22 12.01 13.61
N PHE A 55 22.76 11.99 12.37
CA PHE A 55 21.39 12.27 12.00
C PHE A 55 20.77 11.07 11.31
N CYS A 56 19.48 10.86 11.54
CA CYS A 56 18.70 9.89 10.79
C CYS A 56 18.47 10.39 9.37
N GLU A 57 18.88 9.58 8.41
CA GLU A 57 18.66 9.81 6.98
C GLU A 57 17.83 8.67 6.40
N PRO A 58 16.89 8.96 5.48
CA PRO A 58 16.12 7.92 4.83
C PRO A 58 17.02 7.04 3.96
N CYS A 59 16.69 5.76 3.90
CA CYS A 59 17.30 4.85 2.97
C CYS A 59 17.04 5.31 1.52
N VAL A 60 18.09 5.19 0.71
CA VAL A 60 18.10 5.55 -0.71
C VAL A 60 17.82 4.30 -1.54
N ASP A 61 17.02 4.44 -2.59
CA ASP A 61 16.44 3.32 -3.36
C ASP A 61 17.44 2.49 -4.18
N HIS A 62 18.74 2.75 -4.06
CA HIS A 62 19.76 2.10 -4.90
C HIS A 62 20.70 1.17 -4.14
N PRO A 63 20.85 -0.09 -4.59
CA PRO A 63 21.83 -1.01 -4.04
C PRO A 63 23.25 -0.46 -4.21
N GLY A 64 23.94 -0.23 -3.09
CA GLY A 64 25.29 0.35 -3.06
C GLY A 64 25.32 1.87 -2.86
N ALA A 65 24.16 2.52 -2.75
CA ALA A 65 24.10 3.96 -2.53
C ALA A 65 24.77 4.36 -1.20
N CYS A 66 24.66 3.55 -0.13
CA CYS A 66 25.34 3.78 1.15
C CYS A 66 26.84 4.08 1.02
N SER A 67 27.56 3.34 0.16
CA SER A 67 29.00 3.55 -0.08
C SER A 67 29.30 4.78 -0.96
N SER A 68 28.30 5.31 -1.66
CA SER A 68 28.41 6.48 -2.53
C SER A 68 27.96 7.79 -1.88
N LEU A 69 27.35 7.72 -0.68
CA LEU A 69 26.85 8.89 0.06
C LEU A 69 27.96 9.72 0.74
N GLY A 70 29.22 9.27 0.69
CA GLY A 70 30.34 9.95 1.35
C GLY A 70 30.29 9.87 2.88
N LEU A 71 29.55 8.90 3.41
CA LEU A 71 29.43 8.60 4.84
C LEU A 71 30.77 8.10 5.40
N GLN A 72 30.96 8.27 6.71
CA GLN A 72 32.04 7.59 7.42
C GLN A 72 31.79 6.07 7.47
N ASP A 73 32.80 5.27 7.83
CA ASP A 73 32.69 3.80 7.84
C ASP A 73 31.50 3.31 8.69
N ALA A 74 31.26 3.93 9.85
CA ALA A 74 30.14 3.62 10.73
C ALA A 74 28.77 3.95 10.11
N GLY A 75 28.64 5.12 9.48
CA GLY A 75 27.44 5.53 8.75
C GLY A 75 27.18 4.65 7.55
N THR A 76 28.24 4.30 6.82
CA THR A 76 28.17 3.38 5.67
C THR A 76 27.70 2.00 6.11
N GLN A 77 28.22 1.48 7.22
CA GLN A 77 27.82 0.19 7.78
C GLN A 77 26.39 0.24 8.32
N ASN A 78 26.01 1.27 9.07
CA ASN A 78 24.65 1.40 9.58
C ASN A 78 23.63 1.57 8.45
N CYS A 79 23.96 2.35 7.42
CA CYS A 79 23.20 2.41 6.19
C CYS A 79 23.09 1.04 5.54
N ALA A 80 24.21 0.31 5.40
CA ALA A 80 24.17 -1.03 4.82
C ALA A 80 23.34 -2.02 5.65
N ASP A 81 23.37 -1.94 6.98
CA ASP A 81 22.65 -2.85 7.88
C ASP A 81 21.15 -2.53 7.94
N VAL A 82 20.79 -1.25 7.95
CA VAL A 82 19.40 -0.79 8.07
C VAL A 82 18.72 -0.72 6.71
N CYS A 83 19.46 -0.25 5.70
CA CYS A 83 19.01 -0.17 4.31
C CYS A 83 19.43 -1.39 3.51
N ALA A 84 19.82 -2.50 4.16
CA ALA A 84 19.96 -3.80 3.52
C ALA A 84 18.59 -4.28 3.04
N ILE A 85 18.17 -3.72 1.91
CA ILE A 85 17.32 -4.44 0.98
C ILE A 85 18.08 -5.72 0.66
N PRO A 86 17.50 -6.93 0.83
CA PRO A 86 18.14 -8.17 0.42
C PRO A 86 18.58 -7.99 -1.03
N LYS A 87 19.90 -7.94 -1.24
CA LYS A 87 20.42 -7.54 -2.55
C LYS A 87 19.99 -8.54 -3.59
N ASP A 88 20.15 -9.82 -3.31
CA ASP A 88 19.80 -10.85 -4.25
C ASP A 88 18.55 -11.57 -3.75
N CYS A 89 17.65 -11.89 -4.68
CA CYS A 89 16.45 -12.66 -4.42
C CYS A 89 16.32 -13.79 -5.43
N SER A 90 15.61 -14.85 -5.02
CA SER A 90 15.26 -16.00 -5.85
C SER A 90 13.98 -16.65 -5.33
N ASP A 91 13.47 -17.66 -6.03
CA ASP A 91 12.32 -18.45 -5.52
C ASP A 91 12.59 -19.09 -4.15
N SER A 92 13.85 -19.45 -3.89
CA SER A 92 14.27 -20.08 -2.63
C SER A 92 14.62 -19.09 -1.52
N ASP A 93 14.83 -17.82 -1.88
CA ASP A 93 15.21 -16.74 -0.97
C ASP A 93 14.49 -15.46 -1.42
N PRO A 94 13.18 -15.37 -1.17
CA PRO A 94 12.37 -14.23 -1.61
C PRO A 94 12.73 -12.97 -0.80
N CYS A 95 12.34 -11.82 -1.33
CA CYS A 95 12.55 -10.55 -0.64
C CYS A 95 11.90 -10.55 0.74
N ASN A 96 12.69 -10.20 1.76
CA ASN A 96 12.19 -10.12 3.12
C ASN A 96 11.20 -8.95 3.26
N THR A 97 9.96 -9.27 3.60
CA THR A 97 8.88 -8.30 3.79
C THR A 97 8.82 -7.69 5.20
N GLU A 98 9.70 -8.12 6.12
CA GLU A 98 9.72 -7.65 7.51
C GLU A 98 9.99 -6.14 7.64
N TYR A 99 10.60 -5.53 6.61
CA TYR A 99 10.98 -4.11 6.59
C TYR A 99 10.24 -3.29 5.52
N GLY A 100 9.17 -3.83 4.94
CA GLY A 100 8.36 -3.17 3.91
C GLY A 100 7.93 -4.12 2.80
N GLU A 101 7.12 -3.62 1.89
CA GLU A 101 6.71 -4.35 0.69
C GLU A 101 7.85 -4.24 -0.34
N TYR A 102 8.53 -5.36 -0.58
CA TYR A 102 9.57 -5.50 -1.60
C TYR A 102 9.22 -6.67 -2.50
N PHE A 103 9.59 -6.57 -3.77
CA PHE A 103 9.42 -7.62 -4.76
C PHE A 103 10.75 -7.98 -5.42
N CYS A 104 10.86 -9.18 -6.00
CA CYS A 104 12.05 -9.59 -6.73
C CYS A 104 11.94 -9.17 -8.19
N ASN A 105 12.86 -8.35 -8.69
CA ASN A 105 12.77 -7.79 -10.04
C ASN A 105 13.14 -8.79 -11.16
N TYR A 106 13.83 -9.89 -10.83
CA TYR A 106 14.30 -10.93 -11.76
C TYR A 106 15.08 -10.43 -12.99
N ASP A 107 15.75 -9.27 -12.91
CA ASP A 107 16.50 -8.69 -14.04
C ASP A 107 17.67 -9.58 -14.54
N TYR A 108 18.10 -10.55 -13.73
CA TYR A 108 19.12 -11.54 -14.09
C TYR A 108 18.55 -12.85 -14.65
N GLY A 109 17.25 -12.86 -14.99
CA GLY A 109 16.55 -14.01 -15.54
C GLY A 109 16.04 -14.96 -14.46
N ASP A 110 15.91 -16.24 -14.81
CA ASP A 110 15.24 -17.23 -13.96
C ASP A 110 15.98 -17.59 -12.67
N GLU A 111 17.27 -17.25 -12.57
CA GLU A 111 18.12 -17.61 -11.43
C GLU A 111 17.97 -16.64 -10.26
N GLY A 112 17.38 -15.46 -10.48
CA GLY A 112 17.15 -14.47 -9.44
C GLY A 112 17.17 -13.03 -9.95
N GLY A 113 17.12 -12.08 -9.02
CA GLY A 113 17.18 -10.65 -9.30
C GLY A 113 17.57 -9.87 -8.06
N PHE A 114 17.21 -8.59 -8.03
CA PHE A 114 17.29 -7.76 -6.84
C PHE A 114 15.93 -7.51 -6.22
N CYS A 115 15.91 -7.34 -4.91
CA CYS A 115 14.72 -6.81 -4.27
C CYS A 115 14.57 -5.33 -4.58
N GLU A 116 13.40 -4.96 -5.09
CA GLU A 116 12.98 -3.60 -5.35
C GLU A 116 11.81 -3.23 -4.45
N TYR A 117 11.76 -1.96 -4.05
CA TYR A 117 10.75 -1.46 -3.13
C TYR A 117 9.44 -1.16 -3.85
N CYS A 118 8.32 -1.55 -3.25
CA CYS A 118 6.98 -1.26 -3.78
C CYS A 118 6.56 0.21 -3.64
N GLY A 119 7.30 1.02 -2.88
CA GLY A 119 6.90 2.38 -2.56
C GLY A 119 6.70 3.25 -3.80
N GLY A 120 5.49 3.78 -3.96
CA GLY A 120 5.08 4.60 -5.09
C GLY A 120 4.27 3.84 -6.14
N LEU A 121 4.25 2.50 -6.08
CA LEU A 121 3.35 1.66 -6.87
C LEU A 121 1.99 1.58 -6.18
N GLN A 122 0.93 1.84 -6.92
CA GLN A 122 -0.45 1.78 -6.43
C GLN A 122 -1.31 0.83 -7.26
N PHE A 123 -0.92 0.59 -8.51
CA PHE A 123 -1.69 -0.17 -9.48
C PHE A 123 -0.87 -1.31 -10.07
N ILE A 124 -1.57 -2.37 -10.49
CA ILE A 124 -0.97 -3.48 -11.25
C ILE A 124 -0.22 -2.96 -12.47
N ASP A 125 -0.77 -1.96 -13.15
CA ASP A 125 -0.15 -1.36 -14.32
C ASP A 125 1.19 -0.69 -14.00
N ASP A 126 1.36 -0.16 -12.79
CA ASP A 126 2.65 0.41 -12.38
C ASP A 126 3.75 -0.66 -12.47
N CYS A 127 3.49 -1.88 -11.96
CA CYS A 127 4.44 -3.00 -12.09
C CYS A 127 4.68 -3.43 -13.54
N ASN A 128 3.64 -3.43 -14.37
CA ASN A 128 3.76 -3.80 -15.78
C ASN A 128 4.57 -2.77 -16.57
N ASP A 129 4.52 -1.50 -16.18
CA ASP A 129 5.19 -0.38 -16.85
C ASP A 129 6.66 -0.17 -16.39
N LEU A 130 7.13 -0.90 -15.37
CA LEU A 130 8.52 -0.83 -14.90
C LEU A 130 9.55 -1.41 -15.89
N GLY A 131 9.11 -2.12 -16.93
CA GLY A 131 10.00 -2.78 -17.89
C GLY A 131 10.70 -4.02 -17.33
N LEU A 132 10.12 -4.61 -16.29
CA LEU A 132 10.57 -5.85 -15.67
C LEU A 132 10.35 -7.04 -16.60
N PRO A 133 11.14 -8.13 -16.47
CA PRO A 133 10.77 -9.44 -17.00
C PRO A 133 9.42 -9.90 -16.46
N ASP A 134 8.71 -10.77 -17.19
CA ASP A 134 7.37 -11.27 -16.80
C ASP A 134 7.33 -11.76 -15.34
N ARG A 135 8.37 -12.51 -14.90
CA ARG A 135 8.49 -12.98 -13.52
C ARG A 135 8.70 -11.85 -12.50
N GLY A 136 9.41 -10.80 -12.88
CA GLY A 136 9.58 -9.60 -12.06
C GLY A 136 8.26 -8.86 -11.88
N ALA A 137 7.49 -8.69 -12.95
CA ALA A 137 6.15 -8.10 -12.90
C ALA A 137 5.19 -8.95 -12.04
N GLU A 138 5.20 -10.27 -12.18
CA GLU A 138 4.42 -11.18 -11.32
C GLU A 138 4.82 -11.06 -9.84
N SER A 139 6.13 -11.04 -9.55
CA SER A 139 6.61 -10.84 -8.18
C SER A 139 6.15 -9.50 -7.63
N CYS A 140 6.24 -8.43 -8.42
CA CYS A 140 5.79 -7.08 -8.07
C CYS A 140 4.30 -7.06 -7.71
N ILE A 141 3.44 -7.59 -8.59
CA ILE A 141 1.99 -7.66 -8.36
C ILE A 141 1.64 -8.49 -7.11
N SER A 142 2.39 -9.56 -6.85
CA SER A 142 2.10 -10.44 -5.72
C SER A 142 2.58 -9.90 -4.36
N SER A 143 3.62 -9.06 -4.36
CA SER A 143 4.31 -8.62 -3.15
C SER A 143 3.98 -7.20 -2.75
N CYS A 144 3.59 -6.36 -3.72
CA CYS A 144 3.09 -5.01 -3.48
C CYS A 144 1.56 -5.07 -3.32
N ASP A 145 0.99 -4.40 -2.31
CA ASP A 145 -0.46 -4.36 -2.06
C ASP A 145 -1.19 -3.47 -3.10
N LEU A 146 -1.14 -3.89 -4.36
CA LEU A 146 -1.61 -3.12 -5.50
C LEU A 146 -3.10 -3.30 -5.71
N ARG A 147 -3.75 -2.21 -6.10
CA ARG A 147 -5.15 -2.22 -6.46
C ARG A 147 -5.32 -2.53 -7.93
N VAL A 148 -6.37 -3.28 -8.26
CA VAL A 148 -6.79 -3.49 -9.64
C VAL A 148 -7.76 -2.38 -10.00
N LEU A 149 -7.48 -1.65 -11.09
CA LEU A 149 -8.45 -0.69 -11.64
C LEU A 149 -9.62 -1.44 -12.27
N CYS A 150 -10.81 -0.87 -12.13
CA CYS A 150 -12.02 -1.43 -12.73
C CYS A 150 -12.92 -0.36 -13.31
N SER A 151 -13.79 -0.80 -14.22
CA SER A 151 -14.83 0.01 -14.80
C SER A 151 -16.04 -0.83 -15.19
N VAL A 152 -17.15 -0.18 -15.56
CA VAL A 152 -18.32 -0.87 -16.13
C VAL A 152 -17.95 -1.72 -17.37
N SER A 153 -16.94 -1.30 -18.14
CA SER A 153 -16.46 -2.03 -19.32
C SER A 153 -15.39 -3.08 -19.00
N GLU A 154 -14.69 -2.94 -17.89
CA GLU A 154 -13.58 -3.79 -17.46
C GLU A 154 -13.84 -4.21 -16.00
N PRO A 155 -14.70 -5.22 -15.80
CA PRO A 155 -15.12 -5.63 -14.48
C PRO A 155 -13.98 -6.35 -13.73
N CYS A 156 -14.10 -6.34 -12.41
CA CYS A 156 -13.17 -7.02 -11.53
C CYS A 156 -13.16 -8.54 -11.72
N PRO A 157 -12.03 -9.21 -11.42
CA PRO A 157 -11.94 -10.67 -11.42
C PRO A 157 -12.89 -11.31 -10.39
N GLU A 158 -13.24 -12.59 -10.60
CA GLU A 158 -14.17 -13.31 -9.71
C GLU A 158 -13.75 -13.25 -8.24
N GLY A 159 -14.73 -13.04 -7.34
CA GLY A 159 -14.48 -12.92 -5.90
C GLY A 159 -14.06 -11.52 -5.43
N THR A 160 -14.09 -10.52 -6.32
CA THR A 160 -13.86 -9.10 -6.04
C THR A 160 -14.94 -8.23 -6.71
N TYR A 161 -15.09 -6.98 -6.31
CA TYR A 161 -16.09 -6.05 -6.87
C TYR A 161 -15.51 -4.66 -7.11
N CYS A 162 -16.08 -3.89 -8.03
CA CYS A 162 -15.64 -2.54 -8.29
C CYS A 162 -16.26 -1.52 -7.31
N ASP A 163 -15.43 -0.76 -6.60
CA ASP A 163 -15.92 0.24 -5.62
C ASP A 163 -16.54 1.49 -6.26
N HIS A 164 -16.37 1.67 -7.57
CA HIS A 164 -16.86 2.81 -8.35
C HIS A 164 -16.62 4.18 -7.69
N ALA A 165 -15.52 4.33 -6.95
CA ALA A 165 -15.22 5.56 -6.19
C ALA A 165 -15.08 6.82 -7.06
N PHE A 166 -14.91 6.64 -8.38
CA PHE A 166 -14.75 7.72 -9.36
C PHE A 166 -15.81 7.66 -10.46
N GLY A 167 -17.05 7.35 -10.11
CA GLY A 167 -18.17 7.26 -11.06
C GLY A 167 -18.20 5.90 -11.73
N ASP A 168 -17.97 5.84 -13.05
CA ASP A 168 -18.01 4.57 -13.79
C ASP A 168 -16.73 3.73 -13.64
N THR A 169 -15.74 4.26 -12.91
CA THR A 169 -14.44 3.64 -12.64
C THR A 169 -14.15 3.59 -11.14
N GLY A 170 -13.35 2.63 -10.72
CA GLY A 170 -12.98 2.42 -9.32
C GLY A 170 -11.82 1.46 -9.15
N TYR A 171 -11.76 0.86 -7.97
CA TYR A 171 -10.82 -0.21 -7.62
C TYR A 171 -11.55 -1.50 -7.29
N CYS A 172 -10.93 -2.63 -7.63
CA CYS A 172 -11.40 -3.92 -7.21
C CYS A 172 -11.08 -4.13 -5.74
N GLU A 173 -12.13 -4.32 -4.96
CA GLU A 173 -12.08 -4.62 -3.55
C GLU A 173 -12.47 -6.10 -3.35
N GLY A 174 -11.82 -6.76 -2.39
CA GLY A 174 -12.12 -8.16 -2.08
C GLY A 174 -13.51 -8.32 -1.49
N CYS A 175 -14.22 -9.39 -1.87
CA CYS A 175 -15.51 -9.71 -1.26
C CYS A 175 -15.42 -10.02 0.25
N GLY A 176 -14.24 -10.43 0.74
CA GLY A 176 -13.89 -10.58 2.16
C GLY A 176 -14.94 -11.28 3.05
N ASP A 177 -14.88 -11.03 4.36
CA ASP A 177 -15.96 -11.34 5.32
C ASP A 177 -17.10 -10.29 5.28
N HIS A 178 -17.00 -9.31 4.38
CA HIS A 178 -17.89 -8.16 4.23
C HIS A 178 -19.16 -8.46 3.41
N VAL A 179 -19.58 -9.73 3.43
CA VAL A 179 -20.86 -10.27 2.90
C VAL A 179 -22.09 -9.44 3.35
N HIS A 180 -21.96 -8.65 4.41
CA HIS A 180 -23.03 -7.81 4.96
C HIS A 180 -22.86 -6.30 4.73
N GLU A 181 -21.83 -5.84 4.00
CA GLU A 181 -21.47 -4.42 3.92
C GLU A 181 -21.64 -3.77 2.55
N CYS A 182 -22.01 -4.52 1.49
CA CYS A 182 -22.31 -3.90 0.19
C CYS A 182 -23.35 -2.76 0.32
N SER A 183 -24.27 -2.84 1.28
CA SER A 183 -25.29 -1.81 1.54
C SER A 183 -24.76 -0.51 2.16
N ASN A 184 -23.53 -0.49 2.66
CA ASN A 184 -22.90 0.69 3.25
C ASN A 184 -22.03 1.47 2.23
N LEU A 185 -21.99 1.03 0.97
CA LEU A 185 -21.29 1.75 -0.09
C LEU A 185 -22.11 2.97 -0.51
N ASP A 186 -21.45 4.14 -0.57
CA ASP A 186 -22.09 5.41 -0.91
C ASP A 186 -22.48 5.51 -2.41
N GLN A 187 -22.03 4.56 -3.24
CA GLN A 187 -22.23 4.56 -4.69
C GLN A 187 -23.16 3.41 -5.12
N PRO A 188 -24.31 3.68 -5.76
CA PRO A 188 -25.25 2.64 -6.20
C PRO A 188 -24.62 1.60 -7.14
N LEU A 189 -23.71 2.02 -8.02
CA LEU A 189 -23.00 1.11 -8.94
C LEU A 189 -22.09 0.14 -8.17
N ALA A 190 -21.46 0.60 -7.11
CA ALA A 190 -20.63 -0.25 -6.24
C ALA A 190 -21.47 -1.28 -5.48
N VAL A 191 -22.65 -0.88 -4.99
CA VAL A 191 -23.60 -1.79 -4.33
C VAL A 191 -24.01 -2.91 -5.27
N ASP A 192 -24.41 -2.57 -6.49
CA ASP A 192 -24.89 -3.54 -7.49
C ASP A 192 -23.78 -4.51 -7.94
N ASP A 193 -22.56 -4.00 -8.13
CA ASP A 193 -21.42 -4.81 -8.55
C ASP A 193 -20.94 -5.72 -7.40
N CYS A 194 -20.90 -5.20 -6.16
CA CYS A 194 -20.63 -5.97 -4.95
C CYS A 194 -21.62 -7.12 -4.75
N ALA A 195 -22.93 -6.82 -4.85
CA ALA A 195 -23.98 -7.83 -4.72
C ALA A 195 -23.83 -8.97 -5.73
N ARG A 196 -23.58 -8.61 -6.99
CA ARG A 196 -23.45 -9.55 -8.10
C ARG A 196 -22.19 -10.40 -7.98
N SER A 197 -21.04 -9.76 -7.78
CA SER A 197 -19.74 -10.42 -7.84
C SER A 197 -19.44 -11.23 -6.59
N CYS A 198 -19.94 -10.83 -5.43
CA CYS A 198 -19.79 -11.57 -4.18
C CYS A 198 -20.86 -12.66 -3.99
N ASN A 199 -21.72 -12.87 -5.01
CA ASN A 199 -22.81 -13.84 -5.01
C ASN A 199 -23.64 -13.78 -3.72
N LEU A 200 -23.85 -12.56 -3.25
CA LEU A 200 -24.67 -12.29 -2.09
C LEU A 200 -26.11 -12.33 -2.56
N ASP A 201 -26.93 -13.12 -1.89
CA ASP A 201 -28.35 -12.81 -1.85
C ASP A 201 -28.43 -11.46 -1.10
N CYS A 202 -28.28 -10.35 -1.81
CA CYS A 202 -28.74 -9.05 -1.36
C CYS A 202 -30.26 -9.17 -1.26
N PHE A 203 -30.71 -9.78 -0.16
CA PHE A 203 -32.10 -9.98 0.18
C PHE A 203 -32.74 -8.60 0.29
N ASP A 204 -33.35 -8.14 -0.80
CA ASP A 204 -34.61 -7.39 -0.85
C ASP A 204 -34.83 -6.29 0.21
N THR A 205 -33.80 -5.58 0.66
CA THR A 205 -33.98 -4.38 1.51
C THR A 205 -34.29 -3.12 0.71
N PHE A 206 -34.33 -3.21 -0.62
CA PHE A 206 -35.13 -2.29 -1.44
C PHE A 206 -36.57 -2.79 -1.64
N SER A 207 -37.20 -3.31 -0.58
CA SER A 207 -38.65 -3.15 -0.46
C SER A 207 -38.94 -1.66 -0.33
N SER A 208 -39.19 -1.06 -1.47
CA SER A 208 -39.58 0.32 -1.65
C SER A 208 -40.86 0.64 -0.88
N GLU A 209 -40.76 1.08 0.37
CA GLU A 209 -41.68 2.09 0.88
C GLU A 209 -41.18 3.48 0.45
N PHE A 210 -41.14 3.70 -0.86
CA PHE A 210 -41.14 5.06 -1.39
C PHE A 210 -42.56 5.57 -1.22
N THR A 211 -42.81 6.32 -0.14
CA THR A 211 -44.07 7.05 0.03
C THR A 211 -44.14 8.17 -1.00
N VAL A 212 -44.44 7.85 -2.27
CA VAL A 212 -45.04 8.83 -3.17
C VAL A 212 -46.45 9.05 -2.65
N SER A 213 -46.71 10.25 -2.15
CA SER A 213 -48.01 10.67 -1.67
C SER A 213 -49.06 10.47 -2.76
N GLY A 214 -49.83 9.39 -2.63
CA GLY A 214 -51.12 9.18 -3.30
C GLY A 214 -51.10 8.43 -4.63
N THR A 215 -50.90 7.11 -4.62
CA THR A 215 -51.73 6.13 -5.36
C THR A 215 -51.35 4.71 -4.97
N TYR A 216 -52.32 3.91 -4.54
CA TYR A 216 -52.14 2.51 -4.14
C TYR A 216 -52.12 1.60 -5.37
N PHE A 217 -51.08 0.78 -5.52
CA PHE A 217 -51.13 -0.42 -6.38
C PHE A 217 -51.00 -1.64 -5.49
N LEU A 218 -52.01 -2.50 -5.51
CA LEU A 218 -51.98 -3.83 -4.92
C LEU A 218 -51.35 -4.78 -5.94
N SER A 219 -50.18 -5.35 -5.64
CA SER A 219 -49.63 -6.48 -6.37
C SER A 219 -50.16 -7.79 -5.77
N GLU A 220 -50.92 -8.57 -6.55
CA GLU A 220 -51.33 -9.91 -6.17
C GLU A 220 -50.15 -10.89 -6.31
N GLY A 221 -49.93 -11.70 -5.28
CA GLY A 221 -48.85 -12.68 -5.21
C GLY A 221 -49.04 -13.83 -6.19
N PHE A 222 -47.95 -14.21 -6.86
CA PHE A 222 -47.84 -15.46 -7.61
C PHE A 222 -47.56 -16.61 -6.65
N ASP A 223 -48.52 -17.52 -6.49
CA ASP A 223 -48.35 -18.78 -5.78
C ASP A 223 -47.76 -19.83 -6.75
N GLY A 224 -46.47 -20.13 -6.58
CA GLY A 224 -45.74 -21.09 -7.39
C GLY A 224 -45.88 -22.51 -6.85
N SER A 225 -46.67 -23.34 -7.53
CA SER A 225 -46.61 -24.81 -7.39
C SER A 225 -45.91 -25.42 -8.61
N PRO A 226 -44.89 -26.28 -8.45
CA PRO A 226 -44.20 -26.92 -9.57
C PRO A 226 -44.93 -28.19 -10.07
N PRO A 227 -44.70 -28.60 -11.34
CA PRO A 227 -45.28 -29.81 -11.94
C PRO A 227 -44.59 -31.12 -11.50
#